data_AF-A0A3N1K760-F1
#
_entry.id   AF-A0A3N1K760-F1
#
_cell.length_a   1.000
_cell.length_b   1.000
_cell.length_c   1.000
_cell.angle_alpha   90.00
_cell.angle_beta   90.00
_cell.angle_gamma   90.00
#
_symmetry.space_group_name_H-M   'P 1'
#
loop_
_entity.id
_entity.type
_entity.pdbx_description
1 polymer ?
#
loop_
_entity_poly.entity_id
_entity_poly.type
_entity_poly.pdbx_seq_one_letter_code
_entity_poly.pdbx_strand_id
1 'polypeptide(L)'
;MANTANTANTQTPAPKAESFDRSSVTRTFARLKHEVGGLVDDAGRTRPFYAASKEEAIAKRDAALKVLDELAQRIDTLKKEGN
;
A
#
# COMPACT_ATOMS: atom_id res chain seq x y z
N MET A 1 54.98 -38.51 3.86
CA MET A 1 54.10 -37.58 4.59
C MET A 1 53.62 -36.53 3.60
N ALA A 2 52.36 -36.60 3.16
CA ALA A 2 51.79 -35.64 2.21
C ALA A 2 50.74 -34.81 2.95
N ASN A 3 51.01 -33.51 3.06
CA ASN A 3 50.18 -32.54 3.77
C ASN A 3 49.18 -31.94 2.77
N THR A 4 47.91 -32.35 2.83
CA THR A 4 46.86 -31.83 1.95
C THR A 4 46.34 -30.52 2.54
N ALA A 5 46.62 -29.41 1.86
CA ALA A 5 46.07 -28.10 2.20
C ALA A 5 44.57 -28.07 1.89
N ASN A 6 43.76 -27.89 2.93
CA ASN A 6 42.32 -27.76 2.82
C ASN A 6 41.98 -26.31 2.45
N THR A 7 41.68 -26.07 1.18
CA THR A 7 41.27 -24.75 0.67
C THR A 7 39.88 -24.43 1.18
N ALA A 8 39.79 -23.58 2.20
CA ALA A 8 38.51 -23.08 2.71
C ALA A 8 37.88 -22.14 1.68
N ASN A 9 36.81 -22.58 1.03
CA ASN A 9 35.95 -21.72 0.22
C ASN A 9 35.21 -20.75 1.16
N THR A 10 35.61 -19.49 1.16
CA THR A 10 34.87 -18.39 1.80
C THR A 10 33.58 -18.15 1.03
N GLN A 11 32.50 -18.79 1.48
CA GLN A 11 31.16 -18.55 0.96
C GLN A 11 30.69 -17.18 1.45
N THR A 12 30.68 -16.19 0.55
CA THR A 12 30.11 -14.86 0.79
C THR A 12 28.66 -15.01 1.25
N PRO A 13 28.27 -14.47 2.42
CA PRO A 13 26.89 -14.55 2.89
C PRO A 13 25.97 -13.88 1.88
N ALA A 14 24.96 -14.60 1.41
CA ALA A 14 23.91 -14.00 0.60
C ALA A 14 23.27 -12.83 1.39
N PRO A 15 22.99 -11.69 0.75
CA PRO A 15 22.39 -10.55 1.43
C PRO A 15 21.07 -11.01 2.07
N LYS A 16 20.97 -10.87 3.40
CA LYS A 16 19.71 -11.09 4.11
C LYS A 16 18.74 -10.01 3.61
N ALA A 17 17.77 -10.42 2.80
CA ALA A 17 16.66 -9.55 2.45
C ALA A 17 16.05 -9.01 3.74
N GLU A 18 15.95 -7.68 3.87
CA GLU A 18 15.26 -7.06 5.00
C GLU A 18 13.86 -7.66 5.11
N SER A 19 13.46 -8.04 6.32
CA SER A 19 12.12 -8.57 6.55
C SER A 19 11.09 -7.52 6.16
N PHE A 20 10.21 -7.86 5.23
CA PHE A 20 9.14 -6.97 4.81
C PHE A 20 8.28 -6.51 6.00
N ASP A 21 8.24 -5.20 6.25
CA ASP A 21 7.44 -4.63 7.35
C ASP A 21 5.96 -4.60 6.98
N ARG A 22 5.27 -5.71 7.27
CA ARG A 22 3.80 -5.82 7.14
C ARG A 22 3.05 -4.77 7.96
N SER A 23 3.61 -4.33 9.08
CA SER A 23 2.92 -3.40 10.00
C SER A 23 2.77 -2.00 9.38
N SER A 24 3.75 -1.56 8.59
CA SER A 24 3.67 -0.30 7.84
C SER A 24 2.48 -0.28 6.86
N VAL A 25 2.27 -1.39 6.15
CA VAL A 25 1.19 -1.57 5.18
C VAL A 25 -0.16 -1.54 5.89
N THR A 26 -0.31 -2.33 6.96
CA THR A 26 -1.54 -2.36 7.74
C THR A 26 -1.91 -0.99 8.31
N ARG A 27 -0.94 -0.25 8.87
CA ARG A 27 -1.19 1.12 9.39
C ARG A 27 -1.65 2.07 8.29
N THR A 28 -1.03 1.99 7.12
CA THR A 28 -1.39 2.84 5.97
C THR A 28 -2.82 2.57 5.51
N PHE A 29 -3.21 1.31 5.35
CA PHE A 29 -4.57 0.95 4.95
C PHE A 29 -5.62 1.28 6.03
N ALA A 30 -5.28 1.14 7.31
CA ALA A 30 -6.18 1.54 8.39
C ALA A 30 -6.47 3.05 8.35
N ARG A 31 -5.45 3.87 8.10
CA ARG A 31 -5.61 5.31 7.92
C ARG A 31 -6.45 5.64 6.70
N LEU A 32 -6.14 5.06 5.54
CA LEU A 32 -6.93 5.26 4.30
C LEU A 32 -8.41 4.91 4.49
N LYS A 33 -8.70 3.78 5.15
CA LYS A 33 -10.06 3.37 5.47
C LYS A 33 -10.77 4.42 6.33
N HIS A 34 -10.08 4.98 7.33
CA HIS A 34 -10.66 6.00 8.21
C HIS A 34 -11.02 7.27 7.43
N GLU A 35 -10.09 7.80 6.64
CA GLU A 35 -10.29 9.04 5.86
C GLU A 35 -11.41 8.89 4.83
N VAL A 36 -11.38 7.80 4.04
CA VAL A 36 -12.39 7.55 2.99
C VAL A 36 -13.74 7.24 3.61
N GLY A 37 -13.77 6.49 4.72
CA GLY A 37 -14.99 6.26 5.50
C GLY A 37 -15.63 7.56 5.96
N GLY A 38 -14.83 8.52 6.43
CA GLY A 38 -15.29 9.86 6.78
C GLY A 38 -15.98 10.59 5.64
N LEU A 39 -15.45 10.50 4.41
CA LEU A 39 -16.07 11.10 3.22
C LEU A 39 -17.37 10.39 2.81
N VAL A 40 -17.43 9.05 2.93
CA VAL A 40 -18.64 8.27 2.67
C VAL A 40 -19.75 8.65 3.64
N ASP A 41 -19.43 8.69 4.92
CA ASP A 41 -20.38 9.06 5.98
C ASP A 41 -20.86 10.50 5.78
N ASP A 42 -19.95 11.43 5.45
CA ASP A 42 -20.29 12.83 5.22
C ASP A 42 -21.21 13.00 3.99
N ALA A 43 -20.93 12.27 2.91
CA ALA A 43 -21.80 12.19 1.75
C ALA A 43 -23.17 11.56 2.06
N GLY A 44 -23.34 10.86 3.18
CA GLY A 44 -24.61 10.33 3.68
C GLY A 44 -25.44 11.36 4.47
N ARG A 45 -24.83 12.40 5.04
CA ARG A 45 -25.48 13.37 5.94
C ARG A 45 -26.45 14.31 5.23
N THR A 46 -27.49 14.76 5.95
CA THR A 46 -28.40 15.81 5.46
C THR A 46 -27.68 17.16 5.29
N ARG A 47 -26.70 17.43 6.16
CA ARG A 47 -25.81 18.61 6.09
C ARG A 47 -24.36 18.12 6.14
N PRO A 48 -23.66 18.02 4.99
CA PRO A 48 -22.25 17.65 4.94
C PRO A 48 -21.37 18.65 5.69
N PHE A 49 -20.25 18.17 6.24
CA PHE A 49 -19.29 18.97 6.99
C PHE A 49 -18.08 19.38 6.12
N TYR A 50 -17.67 18.52 5.18
CA TYR A 50 -16.48 18.75 4.35
C TYR A 50 -16.81 19.34 2.97
N ALA A 51 -18.06 19.72 2.71
CA ALA A 51 -18.53 20.20 1.42
C ALA A 51 -19.64 21.25 1.58
N ALA A 52 -19.77 22.15 0.61
CA ALA A 52 -20.79 23.20 0.63
C ALA A 52 -22.18 22.70 0.22
N SER A 53 -22.25 21.59 -0.52
CA SER A 53 -23.51 20.94 -0.89
C SER A 53 -23.44 19.42 -0.81
N LYS A 54 -24.60 18.77 -0.90
CA LYS A 54 -24.73 17.32 -0.93
C LYS A 54 -24.05 16.72 -2.17
N GLU A 55 -24.21 17.38 -3.31
CA GLU A 55 -23.62 16.99 -4.59
C GLU A 55 -22.08 17.06 -4.52
N GLU A 56 -21.53 18.11 -3.91
CA GLU A 56 -20.09 18.23 -3.71
C GLU A 56 -19.54 17.16 -2.75
N ALA A 57 -20.27 16.83 -1.69
CA ALA A 57 -19.88 15.75 -0.78
C ALA A 57 -19.85 14.38 -1.50
N ILE A 58 -20.86 14.11 -2.33
CA ILE A 58 -20.92 12.91 -3.17
C ILE A 58 -19.76 12.88 -4.16
N ALA A 59 -19.47 14.00 -4.84
CA ALA A 59 -18.35 14.10 -5.78
C ALA A 59 -16.99 13.84 -5.10
N LYS A 60 -16.79 14.36 -3.88
CA LYS A 60 -15.57 14.12 -3.08
C LYS A 60 -15.42 12.65 -2.69
N ARG A 61 -16.50 12.00 -2.26
CA ARG A 61 -16.54 10.55 -2.00
C ARG A 61 -16.15 9.77 -3.26
N ASP A 62 -16.79 10.06 -4.38
CA ASP A 62 -16.58 9.31 -5.62
C ASP A 62 -15.18 9.51 -6.18
N ALA A 63 -14.62 10.72 -6.07
CA ALA A 63 -13.22 10.98 -6.39
C ALA A 63 -12.25 10.17 -5.51
N ALA A 64 -12.50 10.09 -4.20
CA ALA A 64 -11.68 9.29 -3.29
C ALA A 64 -11.73 7.79 -3.63
N LEU A 65 -12.91 7.26 -3.94
CA LEU A 65 -13.07 5.87 -4.36
C LEU A 65 -12.35 5.59 -5.68
N LYS A 66 -12.41 6.51 -6.64
CA LYS A 66 -11.69 6.40 -7.90
C LYS A 66 -10.18 6.32 -7.69
N VAL A 67 -9.62 7.13 -6.79
CA VAL A 67 -8.18 7.09 -6.48
C VAL A 67 -7.77 5.73 -5.90
N LEU A 68 -8.60 5.11 -5.07
CA LEU A 68 -8.33 3.75 -4.56
C LEU A 68 -8.34 2.71 -5.68
N ASP A 69 -9.26 2.81 -6.63
CA ASP A 69 -9.30 1.93 -7.79
C ASP A 69 -8.07 2.10 -8.69
N GLU A 70 -7.68 3.34 -8.98
CA GLU A 70 -6.46 3.64 -9.73
C GLU A 70 -5.20 3.10 -9.04
N LEU A 71 -5.13 3.18 -7.71
CA LEU A 71 -4.02 2.59 -6.94
C LEU A 71 -3.98 1.06 -7.10
N ALA A 72 -5.14 0.40 -7.02
CA ALA A 72 -5.23 -1.05 -7.21
C ALA A 72 -4.76 -1.45 -8.62
N GLN A 73 -5.22 -0.73 -9.65
CA GLN A 73 -4.80 -0.95 -11.03
C GLN A 73 -3.29 -0.77 -11.21
N ARG A 74 -2.69 0.26 -10.62
CA ARG A 74 -1.23 0.48 -10.65
C ARG A 74 -0.46 -0.66 -9.98
N ILE A 75 -0.93 -1.14 -8.83
CA ILE A 75 -0.33 -2.29 -8.15
C ILE A 75 -0.41 -3.54 -9.04
N ASP A 76 -1.53 -3.75 -9.73
CA ASP A 76 -1.67 -4.88 -10.65
C ASP A 76 -0.78 -4.75 -11.89
N THR A 77 -0.55 -3.54 -12.40
CA THR A 77 0.44 -3.30 -13.46
C THR A 77 1.84 -3.64 -12.98
N LEU A 78 2.24 -3.23 -11.77
CA LEU A 78 3.55 -3.56 -11.20
C LEU A 78 3.78 -5.07 -11.04
N LYS A 79 2.71 -5.86 -10.80
CA LYS A 79 2.82 -7.33 -10.77
C LYS A 79 3.06 -7.94 -12.15
N LYS A 80 2.61 -7.26 -13.21
CA LYS A 80 2.72 -7.72 -14.60
C LYS A 80 4.03 -7.25 -15.25
N GLU A 81 4.54 -6.09 -14.84
CA GLU A 81 5.87 -5.60 -15.24
C GLU A 81 6.95 -6.49 -14.63
N GLY A 82 7.52 -7.40 -15.41
CA GLY A 82 8.59 -8.31 -14.98
C GLY A 82 8.22 -9.80 -15.03
N ASN A 83 7.00 -10.14 -15.46
CA ASN A 83 6.61 -11.47 -15.91
C ASN A 83 6.65 -11.54 -17.44
#